data_AF-A0A1H8KRS8-F1
#
_entry.id   AF-A0A1H8KRS8-F1
#
_cell.length_a   1.000
_cell.length_b   1.000
_cell.length_c   1.000
_cell.angle_alpha   90.00
_cell.angle_beta   90.00
_cell.angle_gamma   90.00
#
_symmetry.space_group_name_H-M   'P 1'
#
loop_
_entity.id
_entity.type
_entity.pdbx_description
1 polymer ?
#
loop_
_entity_poly.entity_id
_entity_poly.type
_entity_poly.pdbx_seq_one_letter_code
_entity_poly.pdbx_strand_id
1 'polypeptide(L)'
;MLDTIPSDLPLITILVFVALIALSVLTLTVAIFKVMQFRRMGVGRHNQAEAILDDWLNGRPDEAQRKAGATRSVLARVMVAVMSGMRARPGDPAYGEELARQVALSELVQMGARMRLLEAVVQMAPMLGLLGTVIGMIDAFGNLALQSQTADPSLLASGIWTALTTTAAGLAIALVAYFAAAWLEGRIEDERQTIEIVISAAIHGRLGQPGQG
;
A
#
# COMPACT_ATOMS: atom_id res chain seq x y z
N MET A 1 -30.53 17.04 3.26
CA MET A 1 -29.17 17.35 2.75
C MET A 1 -28.80 16.49 1.52
N LEU A 2 -29.75 15.76 0.93
CA LEU A 2 -29.60 15.03 -0.35
C LEU A 2 -30.36 15.72 -1.50
N ASP A 3 -30.99 16.88 -1.25
CA ASP A 3 -31.91 17.56 -2.18
C ASP A 3 -31.25 18.64 -3.05
N THR A 4 -29.91 18.69 -3.12
CA THR A 4 -29.17 19.69 -3.92
C THR A 4 -28.46 19.08 -5.13
N ILE A 5 -28.88 17.91 -5.61
CA ILE A 5 -28.41 17.39 -6.90
C ILE A 5 -29.36 17.96 -7.96
N PRO A 6 -28.90 18.88 -8.84
CA PRO A 6 -29.71 19.38 -9.94
C PRO A 6 -30.12 18.18 -10.80
N SER A 7 -31.42 17.99 -11.03
CA SER A 7 -31.96 16.85 -11.79
C SER A 7 -31.60 16.87 -13.27
N ASP A 8 -30.98 17.95 -13.75
CA ASP A 8 -30.61 18.18 -15.16
C ASP A 8 -29.08 18.17 -15.37
N LEU A 9 -28.33 17.42 -14.57
CA LEU A 9 -26.90 17.24 -14.82
C LEU A 9 -26.68 16.51 -16.15
N PRO A 10 -25.78 17.01 -17.02
CA PRO A 10 -25.41 16.29 -18.24
C PRO A 10 -24.99 14.86 -17.89
N LEU A 11 -25.41 13.89 -18.71
CA LEU A 11 -25.14 12.46 -18.49
C LEU A 11 -23.64 12.17 -18.26
N ILE A 12 -22.78 12.98 -18.88
CA ILE A 12 -21.32 12.92 -18.74
C ILE A 12 -20.86 13.30 -17.32
N THR A 13 -21.45 14.32 -16.70
CA THR A 13 -21.10 14.76 -15.34
C THR A 13 -21.45 13.68 -14.31
N ILE A 14 -22.60 13.03 -14.47
CA ILE A 14 -23.01 11.90 -13.63
C ILE A 14 -21.99 10.76 -13.75
N LEU A 15 -21.52 10.47 -14.97
CA LEU A 15 -20.51 9.44 -15.22
C LEU A 15 -19.20 9.74 -14.46
N VAL A 16 -18.75 11.00 -14.43
CA VAL A 16 -17.55 11.40 -13.68
C VAL A 16 -17.74 11.16 -12.18
N PHE A 17 -18.87 11.57 -11.60
CA PHE A 17 -19.15 11.32 -10.18
C PHE A 17 -19.22 9.82 -9.86
N VAL A 18 -19.87 9.02 -10.71
CA VAL A 18 -19.92 7.56 -10.54
C VAL A 18 -18.51 6.96 -10.60
N ALA A 19 -17.67 7.42 -11.52
CA ALA A 19 -16.28 6.98 -11.61
C ALA A 19 -15.47 7.36 -10.36
N LEU A 20 -15.63 8.59 -9.83
CA LEU A 20 -14.99 9.03 -8.59
C LEU A 20 -15.46 8.20 -7.37
N ILE A 21 -16.76 7.93 -7.26
CA ILE A 21 -17.31 7.07 -6.20
C ILE A 21 -16.74 5.66 -6.32
N ALA A 22 -16.66 5.09 -7.53
CA ALA A 22 -16.07 3.78 -7.76
C ALA A 22 -14.58 3.74 -7.35
N LEU A 23 -13.80 4.78 -7.68
CA LEU A 23 -12.40 4.89 -7.24
C LEU A 23 -12.27 5.05 -5.71
N SER A 24 -13.19 5.77 -5.07
CA SER A 24 -13.23 5.91 -3.62
C SER A 24 -13.47 4.56 -2.93
N VAL A 25 -14.49 3.82 -3.38
CA VAL A 25 -14.80 2.48 -2.86
C VAL A 25 -13.64 1.51 -3.13
N LEU A 26 -13.05 1.54 -4.32
CA LEU A 26 -11.89 0.73 -4.66
C LEU A 26 -10.71 1.02 -3.73
N THR A 27 -10.39 2.30 -3.52
CA THR A 27 -9.31 2.74 -2.61
C THR A 27 -9.51 2.18 -1.21
N LEU A 28 -10.70 2.38 -0.64
CA LEU A 28 -10.99 1.93 0.72
C LEU A 28 -10.94 0.40 0.82
N THR A 29 -11.49 -0.30 -0.17
CA THR A 29 -11.50 -1.77 -0.22
C THR A 29 -10.08 -2.32 -0.26
N VAL A 30 -9.23 -1.80 -1.15
CA VAL A 30 -7.84 -2.28 -1.26
C VAL A 30 -7.04 -1.90 -0.02
N ALA A 31 -7.20 -0.67 0.51
CA ALA A 31 -6.51 -0.25 1.74
C ALA A 31 -6.84 -1.17 2.93
N ILE A 32 -8.13 -1.46 3.17
CA ILE A 32 -8.55 -2.37 4.23
C ILE A 32 -8.00 -3.78 3.99
N PHE A 33 -8.12 -4.30 2.77
CA PHE A 33 -7.60 -5.63 2.43
C PHE A 33 -6.10 -5.73 2.70
N LYS A 34 -5.32 -4.71 2.33
CA LYS A 34 -3.86 -4.64 2.55
C LYS A 34 -3.50 -4.59 4.03
N VAL A 35 -4.21 -3.77 4.81
CA VAL A 35 -4.02 -3.71 6.27
C VAL A 35 -4.30 -5.09 6.90
N MET A 36 -5.39 -5.73 6.51
CA MET A 36 -5.71 -7.09 6.98
C MET A 36 -4.66 -8.12 6.54
N GLN A 37 -4.18 -8.04 5.30
CA GLN A 37 -3.12 -8.89 4.76
C GLN A 37 -1.84 -8.77 5.61
N PHE A 38 -1.39 -7.55 5.89
CA PHE A 38 -0.15 -7.29 6.65
C PHE A 38 -0.28 -7.80 8.10
N ARG A 39 -1.44 -7.56 8.72
CA ARG A 39 -1.75 -8.10 10.06
C ARG A 39 -1.75 -9.62 10.07
N ARG A 40 -2.28 -10.28 9.03
CA ARG A 40 -2.28 -11.75 8.91
C ARG A 40 -0.88 -12.32 8.67
N MET A 41 -0.06 -11.64 7.89
CA MET A 41 1.33 -12.03 7.61
C MET A 41 2.27 -11.78 8.79
N GLY A 42 1.83 -11.03 9.81
CA GLY A 42 2.61 -10.73 11.01
C GLY A 42 3.75 -9.73 10.77
N VAL A 43 3.60 -8.85 9.78
CA VAL A 43 4.56 -7.78 9.45
C VAL A 43 4.75 -6.87 10.67
N GLY A 44 5.99 -6.51 10.99
CA GLY A 44 6.32 -5.66 12.14
C GLY A 44 6.39 -6.40 13.48
N ARG A 45 6.41 -7.74 13.50
CA ARG A 45 6.63 -8.54 14.72
C ARG A 45 8.12 -8.71 15.03
N HIS A 46 8.86 -7.60 15.07
CA HIS A 46 10.33 -7.60 15.18
C HIS A 46 10.82 -8.24 16.49
N ASN A 47 10.18 -7.95 17.63
CA ASN A 47 10.57 -8.54 18.93
C ASN A 47 10.52 -10.08 18.95
N GLN A 48 9.58 -10.69 18.22
CA GLN A 48 9.51 -12.16 18.14
C GLN A 48 10.65 -12.70 17.27
N ALA A 49 11.03 -11.96 16.23
CA ALA A 49 12.17 -12.32 15.39
C ALA A 49 13.49 -12.21 16.15
N GLU A 50 13.66 -11.14 16.93
CA GLU A 50 14.82 -10.96 17.81
C GLU A 50 14.95 -12.10 18.82
N ALA A 51 13.87 -12.49 19.49
CA ALA A 51 13.90 -13.61 20.44
C ALA A 51 14.30 -14.95 19.79
N ILE A 52 13.85 -15.20 18.56
CA ILE A 52 14.24 -16.40 17.80
C ILE A 52 15.73 -16.33 17.42
N LEU A 53 16.19 -15.18 16.95
CA LEU A 53 17.58 -14.95 16.60
C LEU A 53 18.50 -15.06 17.82
N ASP A 54 18.09 -14.57 19.00
CA ASP A 54 18.83 -14.71 20.24
C ASP A 54 18.99 -16.18 20.64
N ASP A 55 17.93 -16.98 20.56
CA ASP A 55 18.03 -18.41 20.86
C ASP A 55 18.97 -19.12 19.87
N TRP A 56 18.91 -18.73 18.59
CA TRP A 56 19.79 -19.27 17.56
C TRP A 56 21.27 -18.96 17.84
N LEU A 57 21.58 -17.68 18.10
CA LEU A 57 22.95 -17.22 18.36
C LEU A 57 23.53 -17.74 19.69
N ASN A 58 22.68 -18.01 20.68
CA ASN A 58 23.08 -18.59 21.96
C ASN A 58 23.24 -20.13 21.91
N GLY A 59 23.31 -20.74 20.72
CA GLY A 59 23.54 -22.17 20.58
C GLY A 59 22.35 -23.04 21.00
N ARG A 60 21.12 -22.50 20.97
CA ARG A 60 19.87 -23.25 21.23
C ARG A 60 19.06 -23.42 19.93
N PRO A 61 19.61 -24.12 18.91
CA PRO A 61 19.04 -24.13 17.57
C PRO A 61 17.67 -24.83 17.50
N ASP A 62 17.42 -25.82 18.37
CA ASP A 62 16.12 -26.53 18.40
C ASP A 62 15.02 -25.66 19.01
N GLU A 63 15.35 -24.84 20.02
CA GLU A 63 14.41 -23.90 20.60
C GLU A 63 14.04 -22.81 19.59
N ALA A 64 15.05 -22.24 18.92
CA ALA A 64 14.87 -21.25 17.85
C ALA A 64 13.98 -21.79 16.73
N GLN A 65 14.24 -23.01 16.23
CA GLN A 65 13.46 -23.61 15.15
C GLN A 65 12.00 -23.88 15.56
N ARG A 66 11.75 -24.35 16.79
CA ARG A 66 10.37 -24.51 17.30
C ARG A 66 9.64 -23.17 17.42
N LYS A 67 10.28 -22.15 18.01
CA LYS A 67 9.67 -20.82 18.16
C LYS A 67 9.37 -20.19 16.80
N ALA A 68 10.29 -20.33 15.84
CA ALA A 68 10.09 -19.87 14.47
C ALA A 68 8.94 -20.61 13.77
N GLY A 69 8.86 -21.93 13.90
CA GLY A 69 7.77 -22.73 13.32
C GLY A 69 6.39 -22.45 13.94
N ALA A 70 6.34 -22.06 15.22
CA ALA A 70 5.09 -21.66 15.89
C ALA A 70 4.67 -20.22 15.57
N THR A 71 5.60 -19.38 15.12
CA THR A 71 5.37 -17.96 14.90
C THR A 71 4.89 -17.68 13.49
N ARG A 72 3.68 -17.09 13.37
CA ARG A 72 3.17 -16.59 12.08
C ARG A 72 3.67 -15.17 11.83
N SER A 73 4.91 -15.04 11.35
CA SER A 73 5.49 -13.77 10.85
C SER A 73 6.38 -14.02 9.62
N VAL A 74 6.59 -12.98 8.81
CA VAL A 74 7.50 -13.04 7.64
C VAL A 74 8.91 -13.38 8.10
N LEU A 75 9.44 -12.65 9.08
CA LEU A 75 10.77 -12.89 9.64
C LEU A 75 10.92 -14.31 10.20
N ALA A 76 9.90 -14.87 10.86
CA ALA A 76 9.94 -16.24 11.35
C ALA A 76 10.11 -17.27 10.22
N ARG A 77 9.37 -17.10 9.11
CA ARG A 77 9.50 -17.99 7.94
C ARG A 77 10.89 -17.89 7.30
N VAL A 78 11.45 -16.69 7.19
CA VAL A 78 12.81 -16.48 6.70
C VAL A 78 13.84 -17.14 7.63
N MET A 79 13.72 -16.98 8.95
CA MET A 79 14.65 -17.63 9.88
C MET A 79 14.54 -19.16 9.84
N VAL A 80 13.33 -19.73 9.68
CA VAL A 80 13.18 -21.19 9.45
C VAL A 80 13.98 -21.60 8.21
N ALA A 81 13.91 -20.83 7.13
CA ALA A 81 14.66 -21.08 5.91
C ALA A 81 16.17 -21.04 6.14
N VAL A 82 16.71 -19.98 6.75
CA VAL A 82 18.15 -19.88 7.11
C VAL A 82 18.59 -21.09 7.95
N MET A 83 17.89 -21.36 9.05
CA MET A 83 18.24 -22.42 9.99
C MET A 83 18.19 -23.81 9.34
N SER A 84 17.17 -24.06 8.52
CA SER A 84 17.02 -25.34 7.80
C SER A 84 18.11 -25.53 6.75
N GLY A 85 18.49 -24.46 6.03
CA GLY A 85 19.56 -24.50 5.04
C GLY A 85 20.92 -24.75 5.68
N MET A 86 21.22 -24.06 6.78
CA MET A 86 22.46 -24.29 7.54
C MET A 86 22.54 -25.70 8.13
N ARG A 87 21.42 -26.28 8.61
CA ARG A 87 21.39 -27.68 9.07
C ARG A 87 21.56 -28.68 7.92
N ALA A 88 20.99 -28.39 6.74
CA ALA A 88 21.08 -29.26 5.58
C ALA A 88 22.50 -29.29 4.99
N ARG A 89 23.24 -28.17 5.05
CA ARG A 89 24.63 -28.06 4.62
C ARG A 89 25.48 -27.24 5.61
N PRO A 90 25.95 -27.83 6.72
CA PRO A 90 26.66 -27.10 7.79
C PRO A 90 27.97 -26.41 7.38
N GLY A 91 28.58 -26.82 6.26
CA GLY A 91 29.81 -26.22 5.74
C GLY A 91 29.61 -25.21 4.61
N ASP A 92 28.35 -24.91 4.24
CA ASP A 92 28.02 -24.02 3.13
C ASP A 92 27.00 -22.94 3.58
N PRO A 93 27.47 -21.89 4.28
CA PRO A 93 26.60 -20.82 4.78
C PRO A 93 25.82 -20.12 3.66
N ALA A 94 26.41 -20.03 2.46
CA ALA A 94 25.80 -19.43 1.29
C ALA A 94 24.52 -20.18 0.85
N TYR A 95 24.44 -21.49 1.08
CA TYR A 95 23.22 -22.26 0.83
C TYR A 95 22.06 -21.83 1.74
N GLY A 96 22.34 -21.58 3.03
CA GLY A 96 21.35 -21.08 3.98
C GLY A 96 20.89 -19.66 3.65
N GLU A 97 21.82 -18.80 3.25
CA GLU A 97 21.55 -17.44 2.80
C GLU A 97 20.63 -17.42 1.58
N GLU A 98 20.97 -18.18 0.53
CA GLU A 98 20.20 -18.19 -0.72
C GLU A 98 18.79 -18.79 -0.50
N LEU A 99 18.66 -19.84 0.30
CA LEU A 99 17.35 -20.40 0.65
C LEU A 99 16.48 -19.38 1.39
N ALA A 100 17.07 -18.64 2.34
CA ALA A 100 16.38 -17.59 3.06
C ALA A 100 15.99 -16.42 2.16
N ARG A 101 16.87 -16.03 1.23
CA ARG A 101 16.62 -14.98 0.26
C ARG A 101 15.48 -15.34 -0.70
N GLN A 102 15.40 -16.61 -1.12
CA GLN A 102 14.27 -17.10 -1.94
C GLN A 102 12.94 -16.98 -1.19
N VAL A 103 12.90 -17.39 0.09
CA VAL A 103 11.72 -17.23 0.94
C VAL A 103 11.39 -15.75 1.13
N ALA A 104 12.37 -14.92 1.46
CA ALA A 104 12.22 -13.47 1.60
C ALA A 104 11.61 -12.82 0.35
N LEU A 105 12.14 -13.13 -0.84
CA LEU A 105 11.60 -12.62 -2.10
C LEU A 105 10.14 -13.04 -2.30
N SER A 106 9.79 -14.29 -2.00
CA SER A 106 8.41 -14.77 -2.11
C SER A 106 7.45 -14.02 -1.17
N GLU A 107 7.91 -13.66 0.02
CA GLU A 107 7.14 -12.89 1.01
C GLU A 107 7.01 -11.43 0.60
N LEU A 108 8.09 -10.80 0.14
CA LEU A 108 8.09 -9.41 -0.34
C LEU A 108 7.21 -9.24 -1.58
N VAL A 109 7.19 -10.21 -2.50
CA VAL A 109 6.27 -10.21 -3.65
C VAL A 109 4.82 -10.27 -3.19
N GLN A 110 4.49 -11.13 -2.20
CA GLN A 110 3.15 -11.19 -1.62
C GLN A 110 2.78 -9.88 -0.90
N MET A 111 3.73 -9.26 -0.21
CA MET A 111 3.56 -7.96 0.43
C MET A 111 3.37 -6.81 -0.58
N GLY A 112 4.03 -6.84 -1.73
CA GLY A 112 3.87 -5.86 -2.81
C GLY A 112 2.59 -6.05 -3.64
N ALA A 113 1.97 -7.23 -3.56
CA ALA A 113 0.76 -7.52 -4.34
C ALA A 113 -0.34 -6.48 -4.10
N ARG A 114 -0.99 -6.06 -5.20
CA ARG A 114 -2.08 -5.07 -5.23
C ARG A 114 -1.68 -3.62 -4.85
N MET A 115 -0.40 -3.32 -4.61
CA MET A 115 0.03 -1.93 -4.31
C MET A 115 -0.10 -1.00 -5.52
N ARG A 116 0.19 -1.53 -6.71
CA ARG A 116 -0.01 -0.84 -8.00
C ARG A 116 -1.43 -0.30 -8.19
N LEU A 117 -2.45 -0.90 -7.57
CA LEU A 117 -3.82 -0.38 -7.65
C LEU A 117 -3.96 0.92 -6.86
N LEU A 118 -3.41 1.01 -5.64
CA LEU A 118 -3.43 2.26 -4.88
C LEU A 118 -2.66 3.36 -5.61
N GLU A 119 -1.46 3.05 -6.10
CA GLU A 119 -0.63 3.98 -6.88
C GLU A 119 -1.36 4.47 -8.14
N ALA A 120 -2.10 3.58 -8.81
CA ALA A 120 -2.91 3.96 -9.96
C ALA A 120 -4.04 4.92 -9.55
N VAL A 121 -4.71 4.71 -8.41
CA VAL A 121 -5.75 5.64 -7.94
C VAL A 121 -5.17 7.02 -7.59
N VAL A 122 -3.98 7.07 -6.98
CA VAL A 122 -3.28 8.33 -6.68
C VAL A 122 -3.11 9.19 -7.94
N GLN A 123 -2.83 8.56 -9.08
CA GLN A 123 -2.65 9.26 -10.37
C GLN A 123 -3.97 9.51 -11.11
N MET A 124 -4.88 8.54 -11.12
CA MET A 124 -6.11 8.61 -11.91
C MET A 124 -7.19 9.49 -11.29
N ALA A 125 -7.35 9.50 -9.96
CA ALA A 125 -8.43 10.25 -9.31
C ALA A 125 -8.34 11.77 -9.54
N PRO A 126 -7.17 12.44 -9.45
CA PRO A 126 -7.04 13.85 -9.78
C PRO A 126 -7.29 14.13 -11.26
N MET A 127 -6.83 13.25 -12.15
CA MET A 127 -7.05 13.38 -13.59
C MET A 127 -8.53 13.30 -13.95
N LEU A 128 -9.29 12.40 -13.30
CA LEU A 128 -10.75 12.33 -13.45
C LEU A 128 -11.46 13.58 -12.90
N GLY A 129 -10.99 14.11 -11.78
CA GLY A 129 -11.50 15.38 -11.24
C GLY A 129 -11.26 16.56 -12.20
N LEU A 130 -10.05 16.66 -12.75
CA LEU A 130 -9.69 17.65 -13.76
C LEU A 130 -10.55 17.49 -15.03
N LEU A 131 -10.76 16.25 -15.49
CA LEU A 131 -11.67 15.98 -16.61
C LEU A 131 -13.09 16.48 -16.30
N GLY A 132 -13.58 16.25 -15.08
CA GLY A 132 -14.85 16.79 -14.60
C GLY A 132 -14.91 18.32 -14.66
N THR A 133 -13.84 19.02 -14.30
CA THR A 133 -13.80 20.48 -14.46
C THR A 133 -13.87 20.92 -15.91
N VAL A 134 -13.13 20.28 -16.80
CA VAL A 134 -13.13 20.63 -18.23
C VAL A 134 -14.53 20.46 -18.81
N ILE A 135 -15.19 19.34 -18.50
CA ILE A 135 -16.55 19.04 -18.98
C ILE A 135 -17.56 20.04 -18.40
N GLY A 136 -17.49 20.33 -17.09
CA GLY A 136 -18.41 21.28 -16.45
C GLY A 136 -18.26 22.70 -17.01
N MET A 137 -17.03 23.13 -17.32
CA MET A 137 -16.79 24.43 -17.95
C MET A 137 -17.27 24.46 -19.41
N ILE A 138 -17.10 23.37 -20.18
CA ILE A 138 -17.62 23.25 -21.55
C ILE A 138 -19.15 23.39 -21.55
N ASP A 139 -19.83 22.72 -20.62
CA ASP A 139 -21.29 22.78 -20.51
C ASP A 139 -21.77 24.18 -20.08
N ALA A 140 -21.13 24.76 -19.04
CA ALA A 140 -21.46 26.09 -18.55
C ALA A 140 -21.34 27.18 -19.64
N PHE A 141 -20.25 27.17 -20.41
CA PHE A 141 -20.06 28.14 -21.49
C PHE A 141 -20.86 27.79 -22.76
N GLY A 142 -21.09 26.51 -23.05
CA GLY A 142 -21.94 26.07 -24.15
C GLY A 142 -23.37 26.57 -24.00
N ASN A 143 -23.94 26.45 -22.79
CA ASN A 143 -25.28 26.94 -22.47
C ASN A 143 -25.41 28.47 -22.56
N LEU A 144 -24.33 29.21 -22.29
CA LEU A 144 -24.28 30.66 -22.50
C LEU A 144 -24.21 31.04 -23.98
N ALA A 145 -23.43 30.30 -24.79
CA ALA A 145 -23.30 30.57 -26.22
C ALA A 145 -24.60 30.32 -27.02
N LEU A 146 -25.44 29.40 -26.54
CA LEU A 146 -26.74 29.08 -27.14
C LEU A 146 -27.85 30.07 -26.75
N GLN A 147 -27.67 30.86 -25.68
CA GLN A 147 -28.64 31.87 -25.26
C GLN A 147 -28.43 33.18 -26.02
N SER A 148 -29.38 33.54 -26.88
CA SER A 148 -29.33 34.77 -27.70
C SER A 148 -29.70 36.05 -26.94
N GLN A 149 -30.23 35.94 -25.71
CA GLN A 149 -30.56 37.06 -24.82
C GLN A 149 -29.91 36.84 -23.46
N THR A 150 -29.63 37.97 -22.78
CA THR A 150 -28.99 38.15 -21.45
C THR A 150 -28.55 36.86 -20.76
N ALA A 151 -27.25 36.59 -20.77
CA ALA A 151 -26.62 35.49 -20.04
C ALA A 151 -27.12 35.43 -18.57
N ASP A 152 -27.74 34.33 -18.17
CA ASP A 152 -28.13 34.09 -16.78
C ASP A 152 -26.88 33.73 -15.95
N PRO A 153 -26.42 34.60 -15.02
CA PRO A 153 -25.24 34.34 -14.21
C PRO A 153 -25.40 33.13 -13.28
N SER A 154 -26.62 32.75 -12.94
CA SER A 154 -26.89 31.64 -12.03
C SER A 154 -26.56 30.28 -12.65
N LEU A 155 -26.84 30.10 -13.95
CA LEU A 155 -26.51 28.89 -14.70
C LEU A 155 -24.98 28.70 -14.78
N LEU A 156 -24.25 29.77 -15.09
CA LEU A 156 -22.79 29.73 -15.13
C LEU A 156 -22.20 29.36 -13.76
N ALA A 157 -22.72 29.98 -12.68
CA ALA A 157 -22.27 29.67 -11.32
C ALA A 157 -22.49 28.20 -10.95
N SER A 158 -23.62 27.60 -11.36
CA SER A 158 -23.93 26.19 -11.09
C SER A 158 -22.98 25.22 -11.81
N GLY A 159 -22.61 25.51 -13.05
CA GLY A 159 -21.65 24.71 -13.83
C GLY A 159 -20.24 24.79 -13.25
N ILE A 160 -19.80 25.99 -12.86
CA ILE A 160 -18.49 26.19 -12.19
C ILE A 160 -18.45 25.47 -10.84
N TRP A 161 -19.51 25.56 -10.03
CA TRP A 161 -19.60 24.85 -8.76
C TRP A 161 -19.45 23.33 -8.95
N THR A 162 -20.15 22.78 -9.93
CA THR A 162 -20.10 21.35 -10.24
C THR A 162 -18.71 20.95 -10.70
N ALA A 163 -18.09 21.73 -11.59
CA ALA A 163 -16.72 21.55 -12.04
C ALA A 163 -15.75 21.50 -10.84
N LEU A 164 -15.72 22.54 -10.01
CA LEU A 164 -14.81 22.63 -8.85
C LEU A 164 -15.02 21.48 -7.86
N THR A 165 -16.27 21.06 -7.63
CA THR A 165 -16.59 19.95 -6.74
C THR A 165 -15.99 18.63 -7.22
N THR A 166 -16.01 18.35 -8.52
CA THR A 166 -15.39 17.11 -9.07
C THR A 166 -13.87 17.09 -8.87
N THR A 167 -13.19 18.22 -9.05
CA THR A 167 -11.75 18.33 -8.79
C THR A 167 -11.43 18.15 -7.31
N ALA A 168 -12.17 18.82 -6.43
CA ALA A 168 -11.98 18.68 -4.99
C ALA A 168 -12.17 17.22 -4.54
N ALA A 169 -13.19 16.53 -5.05
CA ALA A 169 -13.43 15.12 -4.78
C ALA A 169 -12.30 14.21 -5.29
N GLY A 170 -11.84 14.42 -6.53
CA GLY A 170 -10.72 13.67 -7.10
C GLY A 170 -9.42 13.81 -6.30
N LEU A 171 -9.10 15.04 -5.88
CA LEU A 171 -7.93 15.32 -5.04
C LEU A 171 -8.06 14.68 -3.64
N ALA A 172 -9.23 14.75 -3.02
CA ALA A 172 -9.46 14.14 -1.71
C ALA A 172 -9.25 12.62 -1.75
N ILE A 173 -9.78 11.94 -2.77
CA ILE A 173 -9.60 10.49 -2.95
C ILE A 173 -8.12 10.15 -3.16
N ALA A 174 -7.43 10.92 -4.01
CA ALA A 174 -6.01 10.71 -4.30
C ALA A 174 -5.14 10.87 -3.04
N LEU A 175 -5.45 11.86 -2.21
CA LEU A 175 -4.71 12.12 -0.97
C LEU A 175 -4.83 10.94 0.01
N VAL A 176 -6.05 10.41 0.19
CA VAL A 176 -6.27 9.24 1.04
C VAL A 176 -5.54 8.01 0.48
N ALA A 177 -5.63 7.77 -0.83
CA ALA A 177 -4.92 6.67 -1.48
C ALA A 177 -3.40 6.80 -1.31
N TYR A 178 -2.86 8.02 -1.41
CA TYR A 178 -1.44 8.31 -1.27
C TYR A 178 -0.93 8.00 0.13
N PHE A 179 -1.60 8.49 1.17
CA PHE A 179 -1.20 8.20 2.55
C PHE A 179 -1.24 6.69 2.85
N ALA A 180 -2.28 6.00 2.36
CA ALA A 180 -2.38 4.55 2.53
C ALA A 180 -1.24 3.81 1.80
N ALA A 181 -0.92 4.22 0.57
CA ALA A 181 0.16 3.63 -0.23
C ALA A 181 1.52 3.86 0.43
N ALA A 182 1.84 5.11 0.76
CA ALA A 182 3.11 5.49 1.37
C ALA A 182 3.34 4.79 2.71
N TRP A 183 2.30 4.67 3.54
CA TRP A 183 2.40 3.94 4.81
C TRP A 183 2.66 2.44 4.61
N LEU A 184 1.96 1.82 3.65
CA LEU A 184 2.15 0.40 3.35
C LEU A 184 3.53 0.14 2.75
N GLU A 185 3.99 0.98 1.82
CA GLU A 185 5.30 0.88 1.19
C GLU A 185 6.43 1.03 2.21
N GLY A 186 6.34 2.02 3.11
CA GLY A 186 7.28 2.16 4.22
C GLY A 186 7.37 0.89 5.07
N ARG A 187 6.23 0.23 5.35
CA ARG A 187 6.23 -1.05 6.07
C ARG A 187 6.81 -2.22 5.30
N ILE A 188 6.76 -2.20 3.97
CA ILE A 188 7.44 -3.22 3.16
C ILE A 188 8.95 -3.02 3.22
N GLU A 189 9.40 -1.78 3.09
CA GLU A 189 10.82 -1.46 3.09
C GLU A 189 11.46 -1.70 4.48
N ASP A 190 10.79 -1.32 5.56
CA ASP A 190 11.23 -1.64 6.93
C ASP A 190 11.38 -3.16 7.14
N GLU A 191 10.39 -3.94 6.69
CA GLU A 191 10.43 -5.40 6.82
C GLU A 191 11.53 -6.00 5.94
N ARG A 192 11.75 -5.48 4.73
CA ARG A 192 12.83 -5.89 3.83
C ARG A 192 14.21 -5.67 4.46
N GLN A 193 14.45 -4.49 5.02
CA GLN A 193 15.71 -4.19 5.71
C GLN A 193 15.93 -5.12 6.90
N THR A 194 14.86 -5.35 7.68
CA THR A 194 14.92 -6.27 8.83
C THR A 194 15.22 -7.70 8.41
N ILE A 195 14.65 -8.16 7.29
CA ILE A 195 14.95 -9.48 6.70
C ILE A 195 16.45 -9.62 6.42
N GLU A 196 17.06 -8.65 5.71
CA GLU A 196 18.49 -8.70 5.36
C GLU A 196 19.37 -8.71 6.62
N ILE A 197 19.03 -7.89 7.63
CA ILE A 197 19.73 -7.85 8.91
C ILE A 197 19.64 -9.21 9.61
N VAL A 198 18.46 -9.83 9.66
CA VAL A 198 18.25 -11.11 10.35
C VAL A 198 18.96 -12.26 9.61
N ILE A 199 18.94 -12.28 8.28
CA ILE A 199 19.67 -13.29 7.49
C ILE A 199 21.18 -13.17 7.77
N SER A 200 21.72 -11.96 7.65
CA SER A 200 23.14 -11.70 7.89
C SER A 200 23.53 -12.06 9.32
N ALA A 201 22.74 -11.63 10.31
CA ALA A 201 23.00 -11.89 11.72
C ALA A 201 22.92 -13.38 12.07
N ALA A 202 21.98 -14.13 11.49
CA ALA A 202 21.84 -15.56 11.75
C ALA A 202 23.03 -16.39 11.25
N ILE A 203 23.73 -15.92 10.20
CA ILE A 203 24.86 -16.62 9.58
C ILE A 203 26.20 -16.13 10.14
N HIS A 204 26.39 -14.81 10.20
CA HIS A 204 27.68 -14.20 10.52
C HIS A 204 27.77 -13.69 11.97
N GLY A 205 26.69 -13.79 12.74
CA GLY A 205 26.56 -13.11 14.02
C GLY A 205 26.18 -11.63 13.85
N ARG A 206 25.85 -10.96 14.96
CA ARG A 206 25.46 -9.54 14.92
C ARG A 206 26.66 -8.68 14.52
N LEU A 207 26.42 -7.69 13.65
CA LEU A 207 27.38 -6.61 13.37
C LEU A 207 27.61 -5.80 14.66
N GLY A 208 28.58 -6.23 15.46
CA GLY A 208 29.16 -5.52 16.61
C GLY A 208 28.21 -5.14 17.76
N GLN A 209 28.28 -5.88 18.87
CA GLN A 209 28.53 -5.20 20.13
C GLN A 209 30.06 -5.08 20.26
N PRO A 210 30.66 -3.87 20.25
CA PRO A 210 32.03 -3.73 20.67
C PRO A 210 32.10 -4.03 22.17
N GLY A 211 32.53 -5.25 22.53
CA GLY A 211 32.80 -5.65 23.91
C GLY A 211 32.11 -6.95 24.33
N GLN A 212 32.67 -8.09 23.90
CA GLN A 212 32.90 -9.27 24.75
C GLN A 212 33.65 -10.34 23.93
N GLY A 213 34.94 -10.52 24.26
CA GLY A 213 35.83 -11.55 23.71
C GLY A 213 37.16 -10.97 23.24
#